data_AF-A0A516SCS1-F1
#
_entry.id   AF-A0A516SCS1-F1
#
_cell.length_a   1.000
_cell.length_b   1.000
_cell.length_c   1.000
_cell.angle_alpha   90.00
_cell.angle_beta   90.00
_cell.angle_gamma   90.00
#
_symmetry.space_group_name_H-M   'P 1'
#
loop_
_entity.id
_entity.type
_entity.pdbx_description
1 polymer ?
#
loop_
_entity_poly.entity_id
_entity_poly.type
_entity_poly.pdbx_seq_one_letter_code
_entity_poly.pdbx_strand_id
1 'polypeptide(L)'
;MSEHTGASYDDKAAKYAAVVDSKPWNAHYERPAVISLLPSLPGAKVLDAGCGSGWYAEYLLAQGASVTALDLNAEFVALTRVRVGGRATVLQASLTSPLDFAADGEFDLVVCPLVMHYLKDWQPVFREFHRVLKPNGVLVFSTHHPFMDWKLFNTGNYFAIELLEDEWDIGKMAYYRRSLNDMSAALEGGGFTIERLLEPRPTEQFREIHPEGYERLSTNPWFLVIRARSAAAPAINPPYCGR
;
A
#
# COMPACT_ATOMS: atom_id res chain seq x y z
N MET A 1 5.03 -18.58 8.01
CA MET A 1 3.76 -18.32 8.70
C MET A 1 3.83 -16.91 9.30
N SER A 2 3.16 -15.93 8.67
CA SER A 2 3.09 -14.55 9.12
C SER A 2 1.84 -14.37 9.98
N GLU A 3 1.92 -14.75 11.27
CA GLU A 3 0.77 -14.73 12.20
C GLU A 3 0.26 -13.31 12.55
N HIS A 4 0.93 -12.25 12.08
CA HIS A 4 0.71 -10.87 12.58
C HIS A 4 -0.02 -9.93 11.61
N THR A 5 -0.24 -10.33 10.36
CA THR A 5 -0.79 -9.43 9.31
C THR A 5 -2.29 -9.18 9.45
N GLY A 6 -3.07 -10.22 9.77
CA GLY A 6 -4.53 -10.09 10.02
C GLY A 6 -4.86 -9.76 11.48
N ALA A 7 -4.08 -10.32 12.41
CA ALA A 7 -4.35 -10.25 13.85
C ALA A 7 -4.40 -8.82 14.42
N SER A 8 -3.70 -7.87 13.80
CA SER A 8 -3.70 -6.47 14.27
C SER A 8 -5.08 -5.82 14.15
N TYR A 9 -5.96 -6.29 13.26
CA TYR A 9 -7.29 -5.70 13.00
C TYR A 9 -8.48 -6.60 13.37
N ASP A 10 -8.23 -7.82 13.84
CA ASP A 10 -9.28 -8.68 14.39
C ASP A 10 -9.99 -7.93 15.53
N ASP A 11 -11.33 -7.90 15.47
CA ASP A 11 -12.22 -7.17 16.38
C ASP A 11 -12.04 -5.63 16.43
N LYS A 12 -11.27 -5.04 15.49
CA LYS A 12 -11.04 -3.58 15.41
C LYS A 12 -11.52 -2.95 14.09
N ALA A 13 -11.89 -3.75 13.10
CA ALA A 13 -12.26 -3.26 11.77
C ALA A 13 -13.44 -2.27 11.80
N ALA A 14 -14.51 -2.54 12.57
CA ALA A 14 -15.61 -1.58 12.77
C ALA A 14 -15.14 -0.23 13.35
N LYS A 15 -14.29 -0.25 14.39
CA LYS A 15 -13.76 0.98 15.02
C LYS A 15 -12.89 1.76 14.05
N TYR A 16 -12.05 1.08 13.28
CA TYR A 16 -11.23 1.69 12.25
C TYR A 16 -12.10 2.31 11.15
N ALA A 17 -13.06 1.55 10.61
CA ALA A 17 -13.95 1.99 9.54
C ALA A 17 -14.79 3.22 9.92
N ALA A 18 -15.18 3.34 11.20
CA ALA A 18 -15.95 4.48 11.70
C ALA A 18 -15.18 5.82 11.63
N VAL A 19 -13.84 5.80 11.62
CA VAL A 19 -13.02 7.02 11.72
C VAL A 19 -12.08 7.23 10.54
N VAL A 20 -11.71 6.17 9.80
CA VAL A 20 -10.65 6.25 8.78
C VAL A 20 -10.98 7.25 7.67
N ASP A 21 -12.25 7.45 7.34
CA ASP A 21 -12.67 8.38 6.29
C ASP A 21 -12.35 9.84 6.64
N SER A 22 -12.46 10.21 7.91
CA SER A 22 -12.22 11.58 8.41
C SER A 22 -10.93 11.75 9.21
N LYS A 23 -10.23 10.66 9.56
CA LYS A 23 -8.98 10.72 10.33
C LYS A 23 -7.96 11.61 9.60
N PRO A 24 -7.44 12.69 10.20
CA PRO A 24 -6.61 13.67 9.49
C PRO A 24 -5.38 13.06 8.80
N TRP A 25 -4.73 12.08 9.44
CA TRP A 25 -3.58 11.35 8.91
C TRP A 25 -3.88 10.60 7.61
N ASN A 26 -5.11 10.12 7.43
CA ASN A 26 -5.54 9.45 6.22
C ASN A 26 -6.09 10.47 5.22
N ALA A 27 -7.09 11.26 5.62
CA ALA A 27 -7.83 12.15 4.73
C ALA A 27 -7.03 13.34 4.18
N HIS A 28 -6.10 13.88 4.97
CA HIS A 28 -5.45 15.17 4.71
C HIS A 28 -3.92 15.10 4.76
N TYR A 29 -3.35 13.89 4.71
CA TYR A 29 -1.91 13.66 4.69
C TYR A 29 -1.54 12.52 3.74
N GLU A 30 -2.00 11.30 4.01
CA GLU A 30 -1.65 10.13 3.20
C GLU A 30 -2.40 10.06 1.86
N ARG A 31 -3.75 10.12 1.87
CA ARG A 31 -4.56 9.97 0.66
C ARG A 31 -4.23 11.00 -0.42
N PRO A 32 -4.09 12.31 -0.12
CA PRO A 32 -3.70 13.28 -1.12
C PRO A 32 -2.36 12.94 -1.79
N ALA A 33 -1.40 12.40 -1.03
CA ALA A 33 -0.10 12.00 -1.55
C ALA A 33 -0.20 10.77 -2.46
N VAL A 34 -0.91 9.71 -2.05
CA VAL A 34 -1.16 8.55 -2.92
C VAL A 34 -1.88 8.96 -4.20
N ILE A 35 -2.96 9.73 -4.09
CA ILE A 35 -3.77 10.20 -5.22
C ILE A 35 -2.91 10.99 -6.22
N SER A 36 -2.01 11.86 -5.72
CA SER A 36 -1.12 12.66 -6.57
C SER A 36 -0.16 11.82 -7.43
N LEU A 37 0.06 10.56 -7.07
CA LEU A 37 0.94 9.65 -7.79
C LEU A 37 0.19 8.63 -8.64
N LEU A 38 -1.14 8.64 -8.66
CA LEU A 38 -1.92 7.73 -9.51
C LEU A 38 -1.75 8.09 -11.00
N PRO A 39 -1.72 7.10 -11.91
CA PRO A 39 -1.80 7.35 -13.36
C PRO A 39 -3.23 7.77 -13.76
N SER A 40 -3.45 8.00 -15.06
CA SER A 40 -4.80 8.13 -15.61
C SER A 40 -5.62 6.86 -15.36
N LEU A 41 -6.84 7.02 -14.84
CA LEU A 41 -7.72 5.94 -14.38
C LEU A 41 -8.91 5.58 -15.28
N PRO A 42 -9.45 6.46 -16.16
CA PRO A 42 -10.59 6.09 -17.01
C PRO A 42 -10.32 4.83 -17.84
N GLY A 43 -11.11 3.78 -17.61
CA GLY A 43 -11.00 2.48 -18.27
C GLY A 43 -9.84 1.59 -17.79
N ALA A 44 -9.02 2.04 -16.84
CA ALA A 44 -7.92 1.25 -16.30
C ALA A 44 -8.43 0.08 -15.44
N LYS A 45 -7.78 -1.08 -15.54
CA LYS A 45 -7.97 -2.18 -14.59
C LYS A 45 -7.08 -1.97 -13.38
N VAL A 46 -7.67 -1.88 -12.19
CA VAL A 46 -6.97 -1.55 -10.95
C VAL A 46 -7.18 -2.62 -9.90
N LEU A 47 -6.08 -3.04 -9.28
CA LEU A 47 -6.08 -3.85 -8.06
C LEU A 47 -5.91 -2.96 -6.83
N ASP A 48 -6.91 -2.93 -5.95
CA ASP A 48 -6.84 -2.33 -4.61
C ASP A 48 -6.42 -3.42 -3.60
N ALA A 49 -5.12 -3.45 -3.28
CA ALA A 49 -4.45 -4.49 -2.51
C ALA A 49 -4.38 -4.12 -1.01
N GLY A 50 -5.27 -4.72 -0.21
CA GLY A 50 -5.50 -4.36 1.19
C GLY A 50 -6.51 -3.21 1.30
N CYS A 51 -7.72 -3.46 0.78
CA CYS A 51 -8.72 -2.41 0.53
C CYS A 51 -9.37 -1.83 1.80
N GLY A 52 -9.22 -2.48 2.96
CA GLY A 52 -9.78 -2.00 4.22
C GLY A 52 -11.29 -1.76 4.14
N SER A 53 -11.75 -0.57 4.52
CA SER A 53 -13.17 -0.19 4.44
C SER A 53 -13.65 0.19 3.03
N GLY A 54 -12.79 0.11 2.01
CA GLY A 54 -13.14 0.29 0.60
C GLY A 54 -13.07 1.72 0.09
N TRP A 55 -12.44 2.65 0.82
CA TRP A 55 -12.33 4.06 0.41
C TRP A 55 -11.63 4.21 -0.95
N TYR A 56 -10.49 3.54 -1.14
CA TYR A 56 -9.76 3.60 -2.41
C TYR A 56 -10.55 2.92 -3.53
N ALA A 57 -11.14 1.75 -3.29
CA ALA A 57 -12.03 1.11 -4.27
C ALA A 57 -13.16 2.05 -4.76
N GLU A 58 -13.86 2.74 -3.85
CA GLU A 58 -14.90 3.71 -4.23
C GLU A 58 -14.33 4.90 -5.00
N TYR A 59 -13.22 5.47 -4.54
CA TYR A 59 -12.55 6.57 -5.23
C TYR A 59 -12.16 6.20 -6.66
N LEU A 60 -11.50 5.04 -6.84
CA LEU A 60 -11.05 4.53 -8.14
C LEU A 60 -12.22 4.30 -9.10
N LEU A 61 -13.32 3.72 -8.60
CA LEU A 61 -14.56 3.56 -9.37
C LEU A 61 -15.12 4.91 -9.83
N ALA A 62 -15.13 5.92 -8.95
CA ALA A 62 -15.58 7.26 -9.29
C ALA A 62 -14.69 7.95 -10.34
N GLN A 63 -13.42 7.55 -10.45
CA GLN A 63 -12.51 8.00 -11.51
C GLN A 63 -12.63 7.18 -12.82
N GLY A 64 -13.58 6.24 -12.90
CA GLY A 64 -13.86 5.46 -14.11
C GLY A 64 -12.98 4.22 -14.28
N ALA A 65 -12.30 3.74 -13.24
CA ALA A 65 -11.55 2.49 -13.27
C ALA A 65 -12.47 1.26 -13.13
N SER A 66 -12.00 0.13 -13.64
CA SER A 66 -12.52 -1.20 -13.30
C SER A 66 -11.72 -1.76 -12.13
N VAL A 67 -12.37 -2.01 -10.99
CA VAL A 67 -11.68 -2.29 -9.73
C VAL A 67 -11.89 -3.73 -9.28
N THR A 68 -10.78 -4.39 -8.94
CA THR A 68 -10.75 -5.57 -8.07
C THR A 68 -10.13 -5.16 -6.75
N ALA A 69 -10.82 -5.40 -5.65
CA ALA A 69 -10.37 -5.09 -4.30
C ALA A 69 -10.17 -6.38 -3.50
N LEU A 70 -9.11 -6.46 -2.70
CA LEU A 70 -8.92 -7.57 -1.78
C LEU A 70 -8.46 -7.11 -0.41
N ASP A 71 -8.85 -7.87 0.61
CA ASP A 71 -8.30 -7.76 1.97
C ASP A 71 -8.24 -9.14 2.62
N LEU A 72 -7.35 -9.33 3.59
CA LEU A 72 -7.28 -10.58 4.35
C LEU A 72 -8.44 -10.68 5.37
N ASN A 73 -8.87 -9.53 5.91
CA ASN A 73 -9.88 -9.46 6.95
C ASN A 73 -11.30 -9.50 6.36
N ALA A 74 -12.09 -10.50 6.76
CA ALA A 74 -13.44 -10.72 6.24
C ALA A 74 -14.41 -9.56 6.53
N GLU A 75 -14.23 -8.83 7.62
CA GLU A 75 -15.07 -7.69 7.99
C GLU A 75 -14.82 -6.51 7.05
N PHE A 76 -13.55 -6.23 6.72
CA PHE A 76 -13.19 -5.22 5.72
C PHE A 76 -13.71 -5.56 4.32
N VAL A 77 -13.66 -6.84 3.94
CA VAL A 77 -14.27 -7.32 2.70
C VAL A 77 -15.79 -7.06 2.69
N ALA A 78 -16.48 -7.33 3.79
CA ALA A 78 -17.92 -7.07 3.91
C ALA A 78 -18.25 -5.57 3.81
N LEU A 79 -17.50 -4.71 4.51
CA LEU A 79 -17.66 -3.26 4.46
C LEU A 79 -17.40 -2.70 3.05
N THR A 80 -16.34 -3.18 2.39
CA THR A 80 -16.01 -2.77 1.02
C THR A 80 -17.12 -3.16 0.06
N ARG A 81 -17.68 -4.38 0.16
CA ARG A 81 -18.82 -4.82 -0.67
C ARG A 81 -20.02 -3.90 -0.55
N VAL A 82 -20.35 -3.49 0.68
CA VAL A 82 -21.44 -2.53 0.94
C VAL A 82 -21.15 -1.19 0.29
N ARG A 83 -19.94 -0.64 0.51
CA ARG A 83 -19.53 0.68 -0.03
C ARG A 83 -19.54 0.72 -1.55
N VAL A 84 -18.98 -0.29 -2.21
CA VAL A 84 -18.91 -0.32 -3.68
C VAL A 84 -20.22 -0.73 -4.34
N GLY A 85 -21.18 -1.30 -3.61
CA GLY A 85 -22.53 -1.60 -4.12
C GLY A 85 -22.53 -2.49 -5.36
N GLY A 86 -21.63 -3.47 -5.43
CA GLY A 86 -21.50 -4.40 -6.57
C GLY A 86 -20.79 -3.83 -7.81
N ARG A 87 -20.26 -2.60 -7.76
CA ARG A 87 -19.53 -1.96 -8.87
C ARG A 87 -18.08 -2.47 -9.03
N ALA A 88 -17.57 -3.22 -8.06
CA ALA A 88 -16.22 -3.81 -8.06
C ALA A 88 -16.27 -5.29 -7.64
N THR A 89 -15.26 -6.05 -8.07
CA THR A 89 -14.98 -7.38 -7.54
C THR A 89 -14.33 -7.24 -6.16
N VAL A 90 -14.84 -7.90 -5.13
CA VAL A 90 -14.28 -7.81 -3.75
C VAL A 90 -14.01 -9.19 -3.18
N LEU A 91 -12.75 -9.48 -2.91
CA LEU A 91 -12.25 -10.81 -2.54
C LEU A 91 -11.63 -10.80 -1.14
N GLN A 92 -11.79 -11.91 -0.43
CA GLN A 92 -10.98 -12.17 0.76
C GLN A 92 -9.73 -12.95 0.33
N ALA A 93 -8.54 -12.35 0.47
CA ALA A 93 -7.29 -12.96 0.03
C ALA A 93 -6.09 -12.41 0.83
N SER A 94 -5.04 -13.22 0.97
CA SER A 94 -3.77 -12.77 1.54
C SER A 94 -2.82 -12.33 0.44
N LEU A 95 -2.15 -11.18 0.62
CA LEU A 95 -1.04 -10.76 -0.24
C LEU A 95 0.21 -11.63 -0.11
N THR A 96 0.29 -12.46 0.94
CA THR A 96 1.39 -13.42 1.14
C THR A 96 1.14 -14.76 0.43
N SER A 97 0.02 -14.90 -0.26
CA SER A 97 -0.36 -16.08 -1.04
C SER A 97 -0.46 -15.71 -2.52
N PRO A 98 -0.34 -16.68 -3.45
CA PRO A 98 -0.62 -16.44 -4.86
C PRO A 98 -2.01 -15.84 -5.09
N LEU A 99 -2.10 -14.87 -5.98
CA LEU A 99 -3.33 -14.21 -6.41
C LEU A 99 -3.93 -14.95 -7.60
N ASP A 100 -4.34 -16.21 -7.38
CA ASP A 100 -4.80 -17.14 -8.43
C ASP A 100 -6.06 -16.66 -9.18
N PHE A 101 -6.78 -15.68 -8.62
CA PHE A 101 -7.92 -15.04 -9.29
C PHE A 101 -7.50 -14.12 -10.46
N ALA A 102 -6.23 -13.74 -10.52
CA ALA A 102 -5.69 -12.77 -11.48
C ALA A 102 -4.76 -13.44 -12.49
N ALA A 103 -4.98 -13.13 -13.77
CA ALA A 103 -4.09 -13.53 -14.84
C ALA A 103 -2.78 -12.71 -14.83
N ASP A 104 -1.75 -13.25 -15.48
CA ASP A 104 -0.53 -12.50 -15.76
C ASP A 104 -0.85 -11.27 -16.62
N GLY A 105 -0.29 -10.11 -16.26
CA GLY A 105 -0.49 -8.90 -17.04
C GLY A 105 -1.93 -8.39 -17.10
N GLU A 106 -2.73 -8.62 -16.06
CA GLU A 106 -4.14 -8.24 -16.05
C GLU A 106 -4.37 -6.76 -15.72
N PHE A 107 -3.64 -6.21 -14.74
CA PHE A 107 -3.90 -4.88 -14.19
C PHE A 107 -2.98 -3.81 -14.77
N ASP A 108 -3.53 -2.60 -14.97
CA ASP A 108 -2.77 -1.40 -15.33
C ASP A 108 -2.11 -0.77 -14.10
N LEU A 109 -2.76 -0.90 -12.93
CA LEU A 109 -2.35 -0.32 -11.66
C LEU A 109 -2.60 -1.31 -10.51
N VAL A 110 -1.64 -1.40 -9.59
CA VAL A 110 -1.84 -1.90 -8.23
C VAL A 110 -1.70 -0.72 -7.29
N VAL A 111 -2.72 -0.48 -6.46
CA VAL A 111 -2.63 0.46 -5.33
C VAL A 111 -2.61 -0.33 -4.02
N CYS A 112 -1.69 -0.02 -3.11
CA CYS A 112 -1.50 -0.76 -1.85
C CYS A 112 -1.21 0.20 -0.69
N PRO A 113 -2.21 0.97 -0.23
CA PRO A 113 -2.01 2.03 0.74
C PRO A 113 -1.91 1.47 2.17
N LEU A 114 -0.85 1.81 2.89
CA LEU A 114 -0.63 1.49 4.30
C LEU A 114 -0.75 -0.01 4.66
N VAL A 115 -0.30 -0.90 3.77
CA VAL A 115 -0.37 -2.37 4.00
C VAL A 115 1.01 -2.99 4.15
N MET A 116 1.98 -2.54 3.35
CA MET A 116 3.26 -3.22 3.21
C MET A 116 4.01 -3.38 4.55
N HIS A 117 3.94 -2.42 5.48
CA HIS A 117 4.60 -2.53 6.79
C HIS A 117 4.07 -3.68 7.66
N TYR A 118 2.87 -4.21 7.43
CA TYR A 118 2.41 -5.41 8.14
C TYR A 118 3.11 -6.69 7.65
N LEU A 119 3.63 -6.70 6.43
CA LEU A 119 4.22 -7.87 5.79
C LEU A 119 5.71 -7.99 6.14
N LYS A 120 6.15 -9.09 6.75
CA LYS A 120 7.57 -9.30 7.06
C LYS A 120 8.42 -9.35 5.78
N ASP A 121 8.05 -10.24 4.86
CA ASP A 121 8.75 -10.43 3.59
C ASP A 121 7.98 -9.76 2.45
N TRP A 122 8.62 -8.80 1.79
CA TRP A 122 8.04 -8.07 0.65
C TRP A 122 8.34 -8.75 -0.68
N GLN A 123 9.35 -9.62 -0.74
CA GLN A 123 9.86 -10.14 -2.00
C GLN A 123 8.82 -10.98 -2.77
N PRO A 124 8.08 -11.91 -2.12
CA PRO A 124 7.03 -12.66 -2.81
C PRO A 124 5.87 -11.76 -3.25
N VAL A 125 5.53 -10.78 -2.42
CA VAL A 125 4.41 -9.85 -2.66
C VAL A 125 4.69 -8.99 -3.89
N PHE A 126 5.88 -8.41 -3.99
CA PHE A 126 6.26 -7.62 -5.16
C PHE A 126 6.41 -8.49 -6.41
N ARG A 127 6.94 -9.71 -6.32
CA ARG A 127 6.94 -10.62 -7.48
C ARG A 127 5.53 -10.91 -7.99
N GLU A 128 4.59 -11.08 -7.07
CA GLU A 128 3.19 -11.32 -7.43
C GLU A 128 2.51 -10.07 -8.00
N PHE A 129 2.77 -8.88 -7.44
CA PHE A 129 2.34 -7.61 -8.03
C PHE A 129 2.92 -7.41 -9.44
N HIS A 130 4.19 -7.74 -9.64
CA HIS A 130 4.84 -7.65 -10.95
C HIS A 130 4.17 -8.59 -11.96
N ARG A 131 3.89 -9.84 -11.56
CA ARG A 131 3.19 -10.84 -12.38
C ARG A 131 1.82 -10.36 -12.86
N VAL A 132 0.98 -9.85 -11.93
CA VAL A 132 -0.40 -9.44 -12.26
C VAL A 132 -0.47 -8.09 -12.96
N LEU A 133 0.58 -7.27 -12.88
CA LEU A 133 0.68 -6.01 -13.62
C LEU A 133 1.04 -6.26 -15.09
N LYS A 134 0.40 -5.50 -15.98
CA LYS A 134 0.81 -5.40 -17.39
C LYS A 134 2.28 -4.97 -17.49
N PRO A 135 2.97 -5.27 -18.59
CA PRO A 135 4.25 -4.63 -18.89
C PRO A 135 4.12 -3.11 -18.83
N ASN A 136 5.04 -2.44 -18.12
CA ASN A 136 4.98 -1.00 -17.82
C ASN A 136 3.80 -0.54 -16.94
N GLY A 137 3.07 -1.48 -16.32
CA GLY A 137 2.06 -1.22 -15.32
C GLY A 137 2.64 -0.52 -14.08
N VAL A 138 1.78 0.14 -13.31
CA VAL A 138 2.20 1.01 -12.20
C VAL A 138 1.86 0.36 -10.87
N LEU A 139 2.79 0.43 -9.92
CA LEU A 139 2.54 0.16 -8.51
C LEU A 139 2.59 1.49 -7.76
N VAL A 140 1.55 1.79 -6.98
CA VAL A 140 1.56 2.90 -6.01
C VAL A 140 1.24 2.32 -4.64
N PHE A 141 2.13 2.52 -3.66
CA PHE A 141 1.87 2.07 -2.30
C PHE A 141 2.36 3.10 -1.29
N SER A 142 1.77 3.07 -0.11
CA SER A 142 2.21 3.87 1.02
C SER A 142 2.54 2.97 2.20
N THR A 143 3.45 3.42 3.06
CA THR A 143 3.91 2.66 4.22
C THR A 143 4.43 3.59 5.29
N HIS A 144 4.68 3.08 6.50
CA HIS A 144 5.41 3.80 7.54
C HIS A 144 6.80 4.22 7.05
N HIS A 145 7.19 5.43 7.42
CA HIS A 145 8.48 5.98 7.04
C HIS A 145 9.60 5.38 7.91
N PRO A 146 10.67 4.81 7.33
CA PRO A 146 11.68 4.06 8.09
C PRO A 146 12.46 4.95 9.08
N PHE A 147 12.65 6.23 8.75
CA PHE A 147 13.24 7.20 9.68
C PHE A 147 12.35 7.46 10.90
N MET A 148 11.02 7.49 10.73
CA MET A 148 10.12 7.78 11.84
C MET A 148 10.07 6.62 12.82
N ASP A 149 9.88 5.41 12.30
CA ASP A 149 9.94 4.19 13.10
C ASP A 149 11.28 4.08 13.86
N TRP A 150 12.39 4.40 13.19
CA TRP A 150 13.70 4.45 13.85
C TRP A 150 13.76 5.49 14.98
N LYS A 151 13.29 6.71 14.72
CA LYS A 151 13.29 7.81 15.69
C LYS A 151 12.43 7.50 16.92
N LEU A 152 11.28 6.86 16.73
CA LEU A 152 10.32 6.59 17.81
C LEU A 152 10.71 5.38 18.67
N PHE A 153 11.22 4.32 18.06
CA PHE A 153 11.45 3.05 18.75
C PHE A 153 12.93 2.79 19.08
N ASN A 154 13.86 3.51 18.45
CA ASN A 154 15.31 3.49 18.72
C ASN A 154 15.88 2.09 18.99
N THR A 155 15.63 1.15 18.07
CA THR A 155 15.87 -0.29 18.25
C THR A 155 17.34 -0.72 18.13
N GLY A 156 18.27 0.22 17.91
CA GLY A 156 19.72 -0.03 17.93
C GLY A 156 20.33 -0.50 16.61
N ASN A 157 19.57 -1.13 15.70
CA ASN A 157 20.05 -1.51 14.37
C ASN A 157 19.10 -1.07 13.23
N TYR A 158 19.37 0.08 12.61
CA TYR A 158 18.56 0.60 11.50
C TYR A 158 18.41 -0.37 10.31
N PHE A 159 19.39 -1.24 10.07
CA PHE A 159 19.36 -2.19 8.94
C PHE A 159 18.62 -3.50 9.25
N ALA A 160 18.19 -3.72 10.50
CA ALA A 160 17.38 -4.89 10.82
C ALA A 160 15.93 -4.72 10.33
N ILE A 161 15.30 -5.84 9.93
CA ILE A 161 13.84 -5.93 9.81
C ILE A 161 13.30 -6.36 11.17
N GLU A 162 12.55 -5.49 11.82
CA GLU A 162 12.14 -5.67 13.23
C GLU A 162 10.64 -5.51 13.38
N LEU A 163 10.04 -6.38 14.20
CA LEU A 163 8.66 -6.22 14.62
C LEU A 163 8.59 -5.14 15.71
N LEU A 164 7.83 -4.10 15.45
CA LEU A 164 7.50 -3.04 16.39
C LEU A 164 6.09 -3.26 16.91
N GLU A 165 5.88 -2.95 18.18
CA GLU A 165 4.56 -2.93 18.83
C GLU A 165 4.25 -1.50 19.26
N ASP A 166 3.07 -1.02 18.92
CA ASP A 166 2.63 0.36 19.16
C ASP A 166 1.19 0.37 19.70
N GLU A 167 0.84 1.38 20.49
CA GLU A 167 -0.50 1.51 21.08
C GLU A 167 -1.24 2.64 20.36
N TRP A 168 -2.31 2.29 19.62
CA TRP A 168 -3.16 3.25 18.92
C TRP A 168 -4.51 3.39 19.64
N ASP A 169 -5.32 4.37 19.25
CA ASP A 169 -6.67 4.56 19.80
C ASP A 169 -7.58 3.33 19.63
N ILE A 170 -7.25 2.46 18.67
CA ILE A 170 -7.95 1.21 18.38
C ILE A 170 -7.30 -0.02 19.05
N GLY A 171 -6.27 0.20 19.87
CA GLY A 171 -5.52 -0.82 20.61
C GLY A 171 -4.13 -1.09 20.02
N LYS A 172 -3.48 -2.13 20.56
CA LYS A 172 -2.15 -2.59 20.14
C LYS A 172 -2.08 -2.96 18.67
N MET A 173 -1.05 -2.48 18.00
CA MET A 173 -0.72 -2.75 16.61
C MET A 173 0.69 -3.32 16.52
N ALA A 174 0.90 -4.27 15.60
CA ALA A 174 2.22 -4.83 15.34
C ALA A 174 2.58 -4.66 13.87
N TYR A 175 3.76 -4.11 13.57
CA TYR A 175 4.22 -3.88 12.20
C TYR A 175 5.74 -3.99 12.08
N TYR A 176 6.22 -4.27 10.87
CA TYR A 176 7.63 -4.47 10.59
C TYR A 176 8.27 -3.17 10.07
N ARG A 177 9.22 -2.66 10.85
CA ARG A 177 10.19 -1.67 10.36
C ARG A 177 11.22 -2.34 9.47
N ARG A 178 11.68 -1.64 8.45
CA ARG A 178 12.85 -2.00 7.63
C ARG A 178 13.59 -0.76 7.18
N SER A 179 14.83 -0.90 6.72
CA SER A 179 15.60 0.24 6.21
C SER A 179 15.08 0.71 4.84
N LEU A 180 15.37 1.96 4.47
CA LEU A 180 15.08 2.44 3.11
C LEU A 180 15.79 1.58 2.04
N ASN A 181 17.01 1.10 2.34
CA ASN A 181 17.77 0.20 1.47
C ASN A 181 17.02 -1.10 1.20
N ASP A 182 16.45 -1.73 2.23
CA ASP A 182 15.69 -2.98 2.06
C ASP A 182 14.39 -2.74 1.31
N MET A 183 13.76 -1.57 1.48
CA MET A 183 12.58 -1.19 0.68
C MET A 183 12.93 -1.10 -0.81
N SER A 184 14.04 -0.41 -1.16
CA SER A 184 14.47 -0.27 -2.55
C SER A 184 14.94 -1.60 -3.15
N ALA A 185 15.71 -2.39 -2.41
CA ALA A 185 16.21 -3.69 -2.87
C ALA A 185 15.06 -4.68 -3.10
N ALA A 186 14.03 -4.66 -2.24
CA ALA A 186 12.86 -5.50 -2.42
C ALA A 186 12.08 -5.15 -3.69
N LEU A 187 11.90 -3.85 -3.97
CA LEU A 187 11.28 -3.38 -5.22
C LEU A 187 12.08 -3.81 -6.44
N GLU A 188 13.40 -3.58 -6.42
CA GLU A 188 14.30 -3.97 -7.51
C GLU A 188 14.23 -5.47 -7.79
N GLY A 189 14.43 -6.31 -6.77
CA GLY A 189 14.35 -7.76 -6.91
C GLY A 189 12.94 -8.26 -7.27
N GLY A 190 11.92 -7.42 -7.05
CA GLY A 190 10.53 -7.66 -7.42
C GLY A 190 10.22 -7.33 -8.89
N GLY A 191 11.19 -6.77 -9.63
CA GLY A 191 11.01 -6.36 -11.02
C GLY A 191 10.51 -4.93 -11.19
N PHE A 192 10.64 -4.08 -10.17
CA PHE A 192 10.19 -2.69 -10.22
C PHE A 192 11.32 -1.68 -10.34
N THR A 193 11.07 -0.63 -11.11
CA THR A 193 11.88 0.60 -11.09
C THR A 193 11.13 1.68 -10.32
N ILE A 194 11.78 2.30 -9.33
CA ILE A 194 11.19 3.41 -8.57
C ILE A 194 11.14 4.65 -9.48
N GLU A 195 9.94 5.18 -9.71
CA GLU A 195 9.75 6.44 -10.45
C GLU A 195 9.70 7.64 -9.51
N ARG A 196 9.11 7.44 -8.33
CA ARG A 196 8.97 8.51 -7.33
C ARG A 196 8.95 7.96 -5.91
N LEU A 197 9.71 8.64 -5.05
CA LEU A 197 9.55 8.62 -3.61
C LEU A 197 8.93 9.96 -3.19
N LEU A 198 7.88 9.92 -2.39
CA LEU A 198 7.17 11.08 -1.90
C LEU A 198 6.98 10.96 -0.38
N GLU A 199 7.57 11.91 0.34
CA GLU A 199 7.30 12.13 1.76
C GLU A 199 6.16 13.15 1.85
N PRO A 200 4.96 12.75 2.31
CA PRO A 200 3.80 13.64 2.31
C PRO A 200 4.01 14.85 3.23
N ARG A 201 3.35 15.96 2.89
CA ARG A 201 3.15 17.11 3.77
C ARG A 201 1.66 17.26 4.08
N PRO A 202 1.28 17.59 5.33
CA PRO A 202 -0.12 17.76 5.69
C PRO A 202 -0.74 18.93 4.93
N THR A 203 -2.01 18.79 4.52
CA THR A 203 -2.72 19.87 3.82
C THR A 203 -3.12 20.99 4.76
N GLU A 204 -3.57 22.11 4.19
CA GLU A 204 -4.11 23.22 4.98
C GLU A 204 -5.32 22.80 5.82
N GLN A 205 -6.21 21.97 5.27
CA GLN A 205 -7.34 21.41 6.02
C GLN A 205 -6.89 20.56 7.21
N PHE A 206 -5.75 19.87 7.10
CA PHE A 206 -5.16 19.19 8.26
C PHE A 206 -4.85 20.22 9.36
N ARG A 207 -4.25 21.36 9.01
CA ARG A 207 -3.93 22.43 9.98
C ARG A 207 -5.17 22.94 10.69
N GLU A 208 -6.26 23.16 9.96
CA GLU A 208 -7.52 23.63 10.53
C GLU A 208 -8.12 22.62 11.53
N ILE A 209 -8.07 21.32 11.20
CA ILE A 209 -8.67 20.26 12.02
C ILE A 209 -7.77 19.87 13.21
N HIS A 210 -6.45 19.85 13.00
CA HIS A 210 -5.49 19.32 13.96
C HIS A 210 -4.12 20.06 13.90
N PRO A 211 -4.04 21.31 14.40
CA PRO A 211 -2.86 22.18 14.27
C PRO A 211 -1.55 21.59 14.82
N GLU A 212 -1.59 20.95 15.98
CA GLU A 212 -0.39 20.35 16.60
C GLU A 212 0.19 19.22 15.73
N GLY A 213 -0.71 18.37 15.21
CA GLY A 213 -0.34 17.29 14.28
C GLY A 213 0.19 17.84 12.96
N TYR A 214 -0.34 18.96 12.47
CA TYR A 214 0.20 19.65 11.30
C TYR A 214 1.65 20.08 11.51
N GLU A 215 1.95 20.76 12.62
CA GLU A 215 3.32 21.19 12.93
C GLU A 215 4.27 20.00 13.05
N ARG A 216 3.81 18.92 13.70
CA ARG A 216 4.57 17.67 13.82
C ARG A 216 4.87 17.09 12.44
N LEU A 217 3.86 16.83 11.62
CA LEU A 217 4.00 16.19 10.31
C LEU A 217 4.71 17.08 9.28
N SER A 218 4.71 18.40 9.47
CA SER A 218 5.45 19.35 8.64
C SER A 218 6.96 19.24 8.81
N THR A 219 7.42 18.66 9.93
CA THR A 219 8.85 18.52 10.27
C THR A 219 9.27 17.06 10.46
N ASN A 220 8.33 16.11 10.41
CA ASN A 220 8.53 14.69 10.71
C ASN A 220 7.73 13.82 9.72
N PRO A 221 8.35 13.26 8.67
CA PRO A 221 7.65 12.47 7.67
C PRO A 221 7.22 11.14 8.29
N TRP A 222 5.91 10.93 8.42
CA TRP A 222 5.35 9.73 9.07
C TRP A 222 5.17 8.58 8.10
N PHE A 223 4.84 8.92 6.84
CA PHE A 223 4.63 7.95 5.78
C PHE A 223 5.60 8.19 4.64
N LEU A 224 5.82 7.13 3.87
CA LEU A 224 6.50 7.15 2.59
C LEU A 224 5.52 6.63 1.55
N VAL A 225 5.35 7.38 0.45
CA VAL A 225 4.57 6.96 -0.71
C VAL A 225 5.53 6.70 -1.87
N ILE A 226 5.39 5.54 -2.49
CA ILE A 226 6.26 5.11 -3.58
C ILE A 226 5.41 4.84 -4.80
N ARG A 227 5.81 5.45 -5.92
CA ARG A 227 5.38 5.05 -7.26
C ARG A 227 6.51 4.31 -7.94
N ALA A 228 6.21 3.11 -8.41
CA ALA A 228 7.14 2.28 -9.15
C ALA A 228 6.49 1.74 -10.43
N ARG A 229 7.33 1.42 -11.40
CA ARG A 229 6.90 0.84 -12.69
C ARG A 229 7.36 -0.60 -12.77
N SER A 230 6.45 -1.48 -13.16
CA SER A 230 6.76 -2.87 -13.53
C SER A 230 7.68 -2.84 -14.75
N ALA A 231 8.94 -3.23 -14.57
CA ALA A 231 9.88 -3.30 -15.66
C ALA A 231 9.37 -4.33 -16.68
N ALA A 232 9.40 -3.96 -17.97
CA ALA A 232 9.20 -4.95 -19.02
C ALA A 232 10.24 -6.07 -18.83
N ALA A 233 9.84 -7.33 -18.99
CA ALA A 233 10.80 -8.42 -19.05
C ALA A 233 11.92 -8.03 -20.02
N PRO A 234 13.21 -8.16 -19.64
CA PRO A 234 14.28 -7.83 -20.56
C PRO A 234 14.04 -8.60 -21.85
N ALA A 235 14.01 -7.89 -22.98
CA ALA A 235 13.95 -8.54 -24.28
C ALA A 235 15.08 -9.56 -24.30
N ILE A 236 14.73 -10.85 -24.41
CA ILE A 236 15.72 -11.91 -24.57
C ILE A 236 16.38 -11.59 -25.92
N ASN A 237 17.54 -10.93 -25.88
CA ASN A 237 18.36 -10.81 -27.06
C ASN A 237 18.75 -12.24 -27.43
N PRO A 238 18.38 -12.75 -28.63
CA PRO A 238 18.84 -14.06 -29.04
C PRO A 238 20.38 -14.05 -29.00
N PRO A 239 21.01 -15.15 -28.57
CA PRO A 239 22.46 -15.23 -28.54
C PRO A 239 22.98 -14.87 -29.93
N TYR A 240 23.94 -13.95 -29.98
CA TYR A 240 24.64 -13.57 -31.20
C TYR A 240 25.03 -14.84 -31.96
N CYS A 241 24.31 -15.14 -33.04
CA CYS A 241 24.70 -16.17 -33.99
C CYS A 241 25.73 -15.51 -34.90
N GLY A 242 26.98 -15.50 -34.45
CA GLY A 242 28.11 -15.01 -35.22
C GLY A 242 28.28 -15.84 -36.50
N ARG A 243 28.34 -15.14 -37.64
CA ARG A 243 28.93 -15.65 -38.88
C ARG A 243 30.40 -15.28 -38.91
#